data_AF-A0A6J7TLL3-F1
#
_entry.id   AF-A0A6J7TLL3-F1
#
_cell.length_a   1.000
_cell.length_b   1.000
_cell.length_c   1.000
_cell.angle_alpha   90.00
_cell.angle_beta   90.00
_cell.angle_gamma   90.00
#
_symmetry.space_group_name_H-M   'P 1'
#
loop_
_entity.id
_entity.type
_entity.pdbx_description
1 polymer ?
#
loop_
_entity_poly.entity_id
_entity_poly.type
_entity_poly.pdbx_seq_one_letter_code
_entity_poly.pdbx_strand_id
1 'polypeptide(L)' 'MERFRDCFYRPFLSSADNFDRWSRNGSKTTDVRASEIAHKMLDEYEAPAMDAAIKEELDEWVAKRKKELMA' A
#
# COMPACT_ATOMS: atom_id res chain seq x y z
N MET A 1 2.73 29.35 -15.85
CA MET A 1 3.19 27.96 -15.63
C MET A 1 3.08 27.49 -14.19
N GLU A 2 2.97 28.37 -13.18
CA GLU A 2 2.92 27.99 -11.76
C GLU A 2 1.80 26.99 -11.40
N ARG A 3 0.60 27.12 -11.97
CA ARG A 3 -0.54 26.25 -11.63
C ARG A 3 -0.52 24.86 -12.26
N PHE A 4 0.39 24.59 -13.20
CA PHE A 4 0.35 23.34 -13.97
C PHE A 4 0.82 22.13 -13.15
N ARG A 5 1.59 22.33 -12.07
CA ARG A 5 2.12 21.23 -11.25
C ARG A 5 1.11 20.64 -10.28
N ASP A 6 0.19 21.47 -9.76
CA ASP A 6 -0.72 21.10 -8.67
C ASP A 6 -2.17 20.91 -9.13
N CYS A 7 -2.51 21.35 -10.35
CA CYS A 7 -3.86 21.18 -10.88
C CYS A 7 -4.17 19.75 -11.36
N PHE A 8 -3.17 18.87 -11.47
CA PHE A 8 -3.36 17.52 -12.00
C PHE A 8 -2.85 16.46 -11.02
N TYR A 9 -3.71 15.46 -10.77
CA TYR A 9 -3.32 14.25 -10.05
C TYR A 9 -2.27 13.47 -10.87
N ARG A 10 -1.21 13.02 -10.19
CA ARG A 10 -0.20 12.14 -10.78
C ARG A 10 -0.51 10.70 -10.41
N PRO A 11 -0.96 9.86 -11.37
CA PRO A 11 -1.28 8.47 -11.07
C PRO A 11 -0.01 7.69 -10.75
N PHE A 12 -0.01 6.96 -9.63
CA PHE A 12 1.09 6.08 -9.25
C PHE A 12 1.02 4.70 -9.94
N LEU A 13 -0.19 4.25 -10.32
CA LEU A 13 -0.43 2.94 -10.93
C LEU A 13 -0.55 2.97 -12.46
N SER A 14 -1.15 4.00 -13.06
CA SER A 14 -1.34 4.05 -14.53
C SER A 14 -0.03 4.35 -15.25
N SER A 15 0.11 3.93 -16.51
CA SER A 15 1.24 4.31 -17.37
C SER A 15 0.73 5.27 -18.44
N ALA A 16 1.50 6.33 -18.69
CA ALA A 16 1.30 7.25 -19.80
C ALA A 16 2.29 6.98 -20.95
N ASP A 17 3.00 5.85 -20.91
CA ASP A 17 3.92 5.45 -21.97
C ASP A 17 3.15 5.16 -23.26
N ASN A 18 3.72 5.57 -24.39
CA ASN A 18 3.26 5.10 -25.70
C ASN A 18 3.55 3.59 -25.86
N PHE A 19 2.96 3.00 -26.91
CA PHE A 19 3.05 1.56 -27.15
C PHE A 19 4.50 1.04 -27.23
N ASP A 20 5.37 1.71 -27.98
CA ASP A 20 6.76 1.27 -28.18
C ASP A 20 7.54 1.26 -26.86
N ARG A 21 7.38 2.29 -26.03
CA ARG A 21 8.05 2.38 -24.73
C ARG A 21 7.51 1.36 -23.75
N TRP A 22 6.18 1.21 -23.67
CA TRP A 22 5.54 0.19 -22.82
C TRP A 22 5.99 -1.22 -23.22
N SER A 23 6.06 -1.51 -24.52
CA SER A 23 6.49 -2.79 -25.07
C SER A 23 7.95 -3.11 -24.70
N ARG A 24 8.85 -2.15 -24.91
CA ARG A 24 10.27 -2.28 -24.51
C ARG A 24 10.46 -2.43 -23.00
N ASN A 25 9.56 -1.88 -22.19
CA ASN A 25 9.57 -1.98 -20.73
C ASN A 25 8.90 -3.27 -20.21
N GLY A 26 8.69 -4.26 -21.07
CA GLY A 26 8.19 -5.59 -20.68
C GLY A 26 6.68 -5.73 -20.73
N SER A 27 5.97 -4.81 -21.40
CA SER A 27 4.53 -4.92 -21.67
C SER A 27 3.67 -5.19 -20.43
N LYS A 28 4.06 -4.61 -19.29
CA LYS A 28 3.42 -4.91 -18.01
C LYS A 28 1.97 -4.45 -18.00
N THR A 29 1.08 -5.36 -17.67
CA THR A 29 -0.33 -5.08 -17.42
C THR A 29 -0.50 -4.38 -16.07
N THR A 30 -1.69 -3.83 -15.83
CA THR A 30 -1.99 -3.06 -14.61
C THR A 30 -1.86 -3.91 -13.34
N ASP A 31 -2.31 -5.16 -13.39
CA ASP A 31 -2.21 -6.11 -12.27
C ASP A 31 -0.76 -6.42 -11.89
N VAL A 32 0.12 -6.63 -12.88
CA VAL A 32 1.56 -6.84 -12.64
C VAL A 32 2.17 -5.62 -11.93
N ARG A 33 1.89 -4.40 -12.42
CA ARG A 33 2.41 -3.18 -11.80
C ARG A 33 1.83 -2.93 -10.42
N ALA A 34 0.56 -3.26 -10.20
CA ALA A 34 -0.09 -3.15 -8.90
C ALA A 34 0.56 -4.08 -7.88
N SER A 35 0.85 -5.34 -8.27
CA SER A 35 1.54 -6.31 -7.43
C SER A 35 2.94 -5.83 -7.05
N GLU A 36 3.72 -5.33 -8.01
CA GLU A 36 5.05 -4.77 -7.76
C GLU A 36 5.03 -3.60 -6.76
N ILE A 37 4.07 -2.68 -6.93
CA ILE A 37 3.89 -1.55 -6.02
C ILE A 37 3.49 -2.02 -4.63
N ALA A 38 2.57 -2.99 -4.52
CA ALA A 38 2.12 -3.53 -3.25
C ALA A 38 3.25 -4.23 -2.47
N HIS A 39 4.05 -5.05 -3.14
CA HIS A 39 5.23 -5.68 -2.53
C HIS A 39 6.22 -4.65 -2.04
N LYS A 40 6.54 -3.64 -2.86
CA LYS A 40 7.41 -2.55 -2.47
C LYS A 40 6.87 -1.78 -1.24
N MET A 41 5.58 -1.48 -1.21
CA MET A 41 4.96 -0.79 -0.07
C MET A 41 5.03 -1.62 1.22
N LEU A 42 4.91 -2.94 1.13
CA LEU A 42 5.05 -3.83 2.29
C LEU A 42 6.51 -3.91 2.77
N ASP A 43 7.46 -3.98 1.83
CA ASP A 43 8.89 -4.02 2.15
C ASP A 43 9.37 -2.72 2.80
N GLU A 44 8.80 -1.57 2.40
CA GLU A 44 9.11 -0.24 2.92
C GLU A 44 8.24 0.14 4.15
N TYR A 45 7.28 -0.70 4.55
CA TYR A 45 6.36 -0.37 5.64
C TYR A 45 7.05 -0.39 7.00
N GLU A 46 6.99 0.74 7.70
CA GLU A 46 7.33 0.84 9.11
C GLU A 46 6.07 1.07 9.94
N ALA A 47 5.85 0.20 10.94
CA ALA A 47 4.72 0.34 11.85
C ALA A 47 4.87 1.65 12.66
N PRO A 48 3.84 2.53 12.69
CA PRO A 48 3.88 3.72 13.53
C PRO A 48 4.07 3.37 15.00
N ALA A 49 4.81 4.21 15.72
CA ALA A 49 5.02 4.02 17.15
C ALA A 49 3.68 4.02 17.90
N MET A 50 3.53 3.05 18.81
CA MET A 50 2.37 2.90 19.68
C MET A 50 2.86 2.66 21.11
N ASP A 51 2.12 3.21 22.08
CA ASP A 51 2.40 2.97 23.50
C ASP A 51 2.31 1.47 23.82
N ALA A 52 3.32 0.95 24.51
CA ALA A 52 3.43 -0.47 24.80
C ALA A 52 2.33 -0.97 25.75
N ALA A 53 1.94 -0.17 26.74
CA ALA A 53 0.87 -0.53 27.68
C ALA A 53 -0.48 -0.59 26.99
N ILE A 54 -0.77 0.36 26.08
CA ILE A 54 -1.99 0.33 25.26
C ILE A 54 -1.98 -0.91 24.36
N LYS A 55 -0.84 -1.24 23.74
CA LYS A 55 -0.72 -2.44 22.90
C LYS A 55 -1.04 -3.71 23.67
N GLU A 56 -0.49 -3.84 24.87
CA GLU A 56 -0.70 -5.00 25.74
C GLU A 56 -2.17 -5.14 26.15
N GLU A 57 -2.82 -4.05 26.56
CA GLU A 57 -4.24 -4.04 26.92
C GLU A 57 -5.14 -4.48 25.74
N LEU A 58 -4.83 -4.01 24.52
CA LEU A 58 -5.54 -4.43 23.31
C LEU A 58 -5.36 -5.93 23.03
N ASP A 59 -4.14 -6.45 23.15
CA ASP A 59 -3.83 -7.85 22.92
C ASP A 59 -4.55 -8.76 23.95
N GLU A 60 -4.61 -8.35 25.22
CA GLU A 60 -5.36 -9.05 26.27
C GLU A 60 -6.86 -9.08 26.00
N TRP A 61 -7.43 -7.93 25.65
CA TRP A 61 -8.86 -7.82 25.34
C TRP A 61 -9.24 -8.69 24.14
N VAL A 62 -8.43 -8.69 23.08
CA VAL A 62 -8.64 -9.54 21.90
C VAL A 62 -8.57 -11.02 22.28
N ALA A 63 -7.60 -11.41 23.12
CA ALA A 63 -7.46 -12.80 23.57
C ALA A 63 -8.68 -13.27 24.40
N LYS A 64 -9.17 -12.42 25.30
CA LYS A 64 -10.40 -12.68 26.06
C LYS A 64 -11.60 -12.82 25.13
N ARG A 65 -11.78 -11.89 24.19
CA ARG A 65 -12.95 -11.88 23.30
C ARG A 65 -12.98 -13.07 22.36
N LYS A 66 -11.82 -13.50 21.85
CA LYS A 66 -11.71 -14.72 21.04
C LYS A 66 -12.16 -15.96 21.81
N LYS A 67 -11.76 -16.10 23.08
CA LYS A 67 -12.17 -17.22 23.94
C LYS A 67 -13.68 -17.25 24.17
N GLU A 68 -14.29 -16.10 24.46
CA GLU A 68 -15.73 -15.98 24.67
C GLU A 68 -16.58 -16.31 23.44
N LEU A 69 -16.07 -16.02 22.23
CA LEU A 69 -16.81 -16.22 20.98
C LEU A 69 -16.60 -17.61 20.36
N MET A 70 -15.53 -18.31 20.75
CA MET A 70 -15.20 -19.65 20.25
C MET A 70 -15.64 -20.77 21.21
N ALA A 71 -16.23 -20.41 22.35
CA ALA A 71 -16.88 -21.32 23.30
C ALA A 71 -18.38 -21.41 23.02
#